data_AF-A0A916G8U6-F1
#
_entry.id   AF-A0A916G8U6-F1
#
_cell.length_a   1.000
_cell.length_b   1.000
_cell.length_c   1.000
_cell.angle_alpha   90.00
_cell.angle_beta   90.00
_cell.angle_gamma   90.00
#
_symmetry.space_group_name_H-M   'P 1'
#
loop_
_entity.id
_entity.type
_entity.pdbx_description
1 polymer ?
#
loop_
_entity_poly.entity_id
_entity_poly.type
_entity_poly.pdbx_seq_one_letter_code
_entity_poly.pdbx_strand_id
1 'polypeptide(L)'
;MKTRIAVLAAAALAGIANADVIDARFTGTQKGGTVRVDSPYFDGNVFAGQLKHTLSNGPAELNGNWITYCTDLAQHVTSNTRSYDIVPLSLLPDNVPMGADKASAIRDMYIFANGSQLTTTTSNDLATAFQLAVWEIIVDFNNVPEAGYGLSMTSGDFRARKTSGNPLSSGVMTQLGNLFGAIGDAPQSQIALLGIRSGDYQDQIIPVPAPGAAALAGMGVLLVAGRRREKA
;
A
#
# COMPACT_ATOMS: atom_id res chain seq x y z
N MET A 1 -26.25 -45.97 37.83
CA MET A 1 -26.26 -44.79 36.94
C MET A 1 -24.94 -44.05 37.15
N LYS A 2 -23.96 -44.22 36.25
CA LYS A 2 -22.59 -43.69 36.43
C LYS A 2 -22.32 -42.62 35.38
N THR A 3 -22.31 -41.36 35.82
CA THR A 3 -22.09 -40.16 35.01
C THR A 3 -20.60 -40.07 34.64
N ARG A 4 -20.28 -40.10 33.34
CA ARG A 4 -18.93 -39.82 32.84
C ARG A 4 -18.91 -38.39 32.31
N ILE A 5 -18.16 -37.52 32.98
CA ILE A 5 -17.85 -36.17 32.53
C ILE A 5 -16.71 -36.29 31.51
N ALA A 6 -16.98 -35.95 30.26
CA ALA A 6 -15.97 -35.84 29.21
C ALA A 6 -15.34 -34.45 29.28
N VAL A 7 -14.05 -34.39 29.62
CA VAL A 7 -13.24 -33.17 29.54
C VAL A 7 -12.76 -33.06 28.09
N LEU A 8 -13.35 -32.12 27.34
CA LEU A 8 -12.85 -31.71 26.03
C LEU A 8 -11.64 -30.79 26.24
N ALA A 9 -10.45 -31.33 25.97
CA ALA A 9 -9.23 -30.55 25.88
C ALA A 9 -9.25 -29.72 24.58
N ALA A 10 -9.38 -28.40 24.69
CA ALA A 10 -9.19 -27.49 23.57
C ALA A 10 -7.68 -27.35 23.32
N ALA A 11 -7.19 -27.99 22.26
CA ALA A 11 -5.84 -27.78 21.77
C ALA A 11 -5.75 -26.37 21.19
N ALA A 12 -4.98 -25.50 21.84
CA ALA A 12 -4.61 -24.20 21.31
C ALA A 12 -3.75 -24.41 20.06
N LEU A 13 -4.31 -24.13 18.89
CA LEU A 13 -3.56 -23.99 17.65
C LEU A 13 -2.75 -22.69 17.76
N ALA A 14 -1.52 -22.79 18.24
CA ALA A 14 -0.51 -21.77 18.02
C ALA A 14 -0.17 -21.80 16.52
N GLY A 15 -0.92 -21.03 15.73
CA GLY A 15 -0.62 -20.80 14.33
C GLY A 15 0.70 -20.06 14.25
N ILE A 16 1.73 -20.74 13.74
CA ILE A 16 2.98 -20.10 13.33
C ILE A 16 2.58 -19.19 12.16
N ALA A 17 2.55 -17.89 12.40
CA ALA A 17 2.43 -16.91 11.33
C ALA A 17 3.71 -17.01 10.49
N ASN A 18 3.69 -17.84 9.45
CA ASN A 18 4.72 -17.77 8.44
C ASN A 18 4.53 -16.42 7.73
N ALA A 19 5.53 -15.55 7.84
CA ALA A 19 5.63 -14.41 6.94
C ALA A 19 5.68 -14.99 5.52
N ASP A 20 4.68 -14.66 4.71
CA ASP A 20 4.68 -15.07 3.32
C ASP A 20 5.73 -14.24 2.58
N VAL A 21 6.45 -14.85 1.65
CA VAL A 21 7.60 -14.24 1.00
C VAL A 21 7.27 -14.06 -0.48
N ILE A 22 7.72 -12.95 -1.06
CA ILE A 22 7.56 -12.68 -2.48
C ILE A 22 8.83 -12.10 -3.07
N ASP A 23 9.16 -12.50 -4.29
CA ASP A 23 10.24 -11.90 -5.03
C ASP A 23 9.73 -10.67 -5.78
N ALA A 24 10.39 -9.53 -5.58
CA ALA A 24 10.11 -8.29 -6.30
C ALA A 24 11.32 -7.85 -7.12
N ARG A 25 11.04 -7.30 -8.31
CA ARG A 25 12.05 -6.69 -9.19
C ARG A 25 11.53 -5.36 -9.73
N PHE A 26 12.27 -4.28 -9.50
CA PHE A 26 11.94 -2.98 -10.06
C PHE A 26 12.20 -2.95 -11.58
N THR A 27 11.18 -2.53 -12.34
CA THR A 27 11.18 -2.50 -13.81
C THR A 27 11.12 -1.10 -14.39
N GLY A 28 11.14 -0.07 -13.54
CA GLY A 28 11.16 1.33 -13.94
C GLY A 28 10.07 2.16 -13.27
N THR A 29 10.12 3.46 -13.50
CA THR A 29 9.09 4.40 -13.04
C THR A 29 7.99 4.56 -14.09
N GLN A 30 6.87 5.16 -13.70
CA GLN A 30 5.81 5.52 -14.63
C GLN A 30 5.36 6.98 -14.46
N LYS A 31 4.11 7.24 -14.03
CA LYS A 31 3.60 8.60 -13.85
C LYS A 31 4.15 9.19 -12.56
N GLY A 32 4.49 10.47 -12.60
CA GLY A 32 5.06 11.16 -11.45
C GLY A 32 5.94 12.33 -11.87
N GLY A 33 6.71 12.84 -10.91
CA GLY A 33 7.61 13.96 -11.10
C GLY A 33 8.76 13.93 -10.10
N THR A 34 9.88 14.55 -10.49
CA THR A 34 10.99 14.76 -9.56
C THR A 34 10.73 15.99 -8.72
N VAL A 35 10.80 15.83 -7.41
CA VAL A 35 10.56 16.86 -6.40
C VAL A 35 11.74 16.93 -5.45
N ARG A 36 11.90 18.06 -4.78
CA ARG A 36 12.85 18.25 -3.67
C ARG A 36 12.08 17.97 -2.39
N VAL A 37 12.49 16.94 -1.65
CA VAL A 37 11.96 16.58 -0.34
C VAL A 37 12.97 16.97 0.73
N ASP A 38 12.45 17.39 1.87
CA ASP A 38 13.15 17.70 3.10
C ASP A 38 12.40 16.99 4.23
N SER A 39 13.04 15.99 4.85
CA SER A 39 12.49 15.22 5.96
C SER A 39 13.61 14.77 6.91
N PRO A 40 13.29 14.29 8.13
CA PRO A 40 14.29 13.77 9.06
C PRO A 40 15.12 12.60 8.50
N TYR A 41 14.60 11.89 7.49
CA TYR A 41 15.19 10.68 6.93
C TYR A 41 15.88 10.91 5.59
N PHE A 42 15.50 11.98 4.86
CA PHE A 42 16.03 12.26 3.53
C PHE A 42 15.91 13.75 3.18
N ASP A 43 17.00 14.33 2.72
CA ASP A 43 17.04 15.68 2.15
C ASP A 43 17.65 15.62 0.76
N GLY A 44 16.83 15.61 -0.28
CA GLY A 44 17.32 15.56 -1.65
C GLY A 44 16.26 15.73 -2.75
N ASN A 45 16.69 15.52 -3.99
CA ASN A 45 15.78 15.35 -5.12
C ASN A 45 15.41 13.87 -5.22
N VAL A 46 14.12 13.57 -5.34
CA VAL A 46 13.60 12.21 -5.46
C VAL A 46 12.46 12.16 -6.48
N PHE A 47 12.29 11.03 -7.15
CA PHE A 47 11.12 10.78 -7.97
C PHE A 47 9.93 10.46 -7.06
N ALA A 48 8.87 11.25 -7.14
CA ALA A 48 7.60 11.01 -6.48
C ALA A 48 6.57 10.54 -7.53
N GLY A 49 6.15 9.28 -7.43
CA GLY A 49 5.13 8.73 -8.32
C GLY A 49 5.12 7.22 -8.36
N GLN A 50 4.54 6.69 -9.43
CA GLN A 50 4.37 5.26 -9.67
C GLN A 50 5.70 4.55 -9.90
N LEU A 51 5.94 3.51 -9.12
CA LEU A 51 7.03 2.56 -9.29
C LEU A 51 6.48 1.26 -9.87
N LYS A 52 7.18 0.67 -10.85
CA LYS A 52 6.75 -0.59 -11.46
C LYS A 52 7.58 -1.75 -10.94
N HIS A 53 6.90 -2.78 -10.43
CA HIS A 53 7.54 -4.00 -9.97
C HIS A 53 6.98 -5.21 -10.69
N THR A 54 7.84 -6.19 -11.00
CA THR A 54 7.39 -7.55 -11.29
C THR A 54 7.51 -8.34 -10.00
N LEU A 55 6.39 -8.94 -9.57
CA LEU A 55 6.31 -9.82 -8.42
C LEU A 55 6.21 -11.28 -8.87
N SER A 56 6.93 -12.17 -8.20
CA SER A 56 7.01 -13.60 -8.52
C SER A 56 7.28 -14.43 -7.27
N ASN A 57 7.14 -15.76 -7.38
CA ASN A 57 7.51 -16.72 -6.32
C ASN A 57 6.82 -16.48 -4.96
N GLY A 58 5.71 -15.72 -4.92
CA GLY A 58 4.82 -15.58 -3.77
C GLY A 58 3.40 -16.08 -4.08
N PRO A 59 2.39 -15.64 -3.31
CA PRO A 59 0.98 -15.95 -3.56
C PRO A 59 0.58 -15.72 -5.01
N ALA A 60 -0.18 -16.67 -5.57
CA ALA A 60 -0.50 -16.69 -6.99
C ALA A 60 -1.22 -15.42 -7.46
N GLU A 61 -2.08 -14.86 -6.60
CA GLU A 61 -2.83 -13.62 -6.81
C GLU A 61 -1.96 -12.36 -6.82
N LEU A 62 -0.74 -12.44 -6.26
CA LEU A 62 0.22 -11.34 -6.23
C LEU A 62 1.27 -11.44 -7.34
N ASN A 63 1.37 -12.56 -8.06
CA ASN A 63 2.33 -12.71 -9.14
C ASN A 63 1.92 -11.87 -10.36
N GLY A 64 2.84 -11.07 -10.91
CA GLY A 64 2.57 -10.25 -12.08
C GLY A 64 3.28 -8.90 -12.07
N ASN A 65 2.83 -7.99 -12.92
CA ASN A 65 3.35 -6.62 -12.96
C ASN A 65 2.43 -5.69 -12.17
N TRP A 66 3.05 -4.92 -11.28
CA TRP A 66 2.37 -4.05 -10.32
C TRP A 66 2.86 -2.63 -10.45
N ILE A 67 1.94 -1.70 -10.25
CA ILE A 67 2.25 -0.31 -9.94
C ILE A 67 2.14 -0.18 -8.42
N THR A 68 3.23 0.28 -7.81
CA THR A 68 3.36 0.42 -6.36
C THR A 68 3.75 1.85 -5.99
N TYR A 69 3.58 2.15 -4.71
CA TYR A 69 4.05 3.36 -4.07
C TYR A 69 4.96 3.00 -2.90
N CYS A 70 6.01 3.78 -2.72
CA CYS A 70 7.04 3.57 -1.73
C CYS A 70 6.61 4.10 -0.35
N THR A 71 7.00 3.42 0.72
CA THR A 71 6.87 3.93 2.11
C THR A 71 8.18 4.42 2.72
N ASP A 72 9.34 4.02 2.17
CA ASP A 72 10.66 4.38 2.70
C ASP A 72 11.45 5.32 1.77
N LEU A 73 11.59 6.58 2.19
CA LEU A 73 12.34 7.61 1.47
C LEU A 73 13.86 7.43 1.49
N ALA A 74 14.40 6.76 2.51
CA ALA A 74 15.84 6.62 2.72
C ALA A 74 16.43 5.43 1.94
N GLN A 75 15.59 4.44 1.61
CA GLN A 75 15.99 3.27 0.83
C GLN A 75 15.80 3.47 -0.67
N HIS A 76 16.33 2.52 -1.45
CA HIS A 76 16.32 2.52 -2.90
C HIS A 76 15.67 1.26 -3.47
N VAL A 77 15.14 1.35 -4.68
CA VAL A 77 14.66 0.21 -5.47
C VAL A 77 15.79 -0.49 -6.22
N THR A 78 15.59 -1.74 -6.63
CA THR A 78 16.59 -2.52 -7.37
C THR A 78 16.00 -3.29 -8.54
N SER A 79 16.70 -3.25 -9.68
CA SER A 79 16.33 -4.02 -10.87
C SER A 79 16.76 -5.49 -10.83
N ASN A 80 17.46 -5.90 -9.77
CA ASN A 80 17.69 -7.30 -9.48
C ASN A 80 16.48 -7.86 -8.72
N THR A 81 16.13 -9.12 -8.97
CA THR A 81 15.10 -9.80 -8.17
C THR A 81 15.60 -9.98 -6.74
N ARG A 82 14.79 -9.55 -5.77
CA ARG A 82 15.05 -9.68 -4.34
C ARG A 82 13.81 -10.21 -3.63
N SER A 83 14.05 -10.91 -2.53
CA SER A 83 13.02 -11.47 -1.67
C SER A 83 12.56 -10.40 -0.67
N TYR A 84 11.25 -10.29 -0.49
CA TYR A 84 10.58 -9.37 0.42
C TYR A 84 9.60 -10.16 1.29
N ASP A 85 9.43 -9.72 2.54
CA ASP A 85 8.36 -10.21 3.40
C ASP A 85 7.03 -9.54 3.03
N ILE A 86 5.96 -10.31 2.94
CA ILE A 86 4.61 -9.78 2.87
C ILE A 86 4.14 -9.50 4.30
N VAL A 87 3.83 -8.23 4.58
CA VAL A 87 3.44 -7.77 5.91
C VAL A 87 2.17 -6.92 5.87
N PRO A 88 1.43 -6.78 6.99
CA PRO A 88 0.42 -5.75 7.12
C PRO A 88 1.02 -4.36 6.89
N LEU A 89 0.25 -3.46 6.25
CA LEU A 89 0.69 -2.09 5.95
C LEU A 89 1.20 -1.32 7.20
N SER A 90 0.63 -1.57 8.37
CA SER A 90 1.04 -0.95 9.64
C SER A 90 2.46 -1.30 10.09
N LEU A 91 3.07 -2.34 9.51
CA LEU A 91 4.44 -2.75 9.79
C LEU A 91 5.47 -2.12 8.84
N LEU A 92 5.02 -1.32 7.87
CA LEU A 92 5.91 -0.53 7.01
C LEU A 92 6.10 0.88 7.58
N PRO A 93 7.20 1.58 7.26
CA PRO A 93 8.46 1.00 6.77
C PRO A 93 9.14 0.11 7.84
N ASP A 94 10.08 -0.74 7.44
CA ASP A 94 10.75 -1.71 8.33
C ASP A 94 11.48 -1.06 9.52
N ASN A 95 12.12 0.09 9.29
CA ASN A 95 12.91 0.79 10.29
C ASN A 95 12.06 1.45 11.39
N VAL A 96 10.90 2.00 11.03
CA VAL A 96 9.96 2.67 11.94
C VAL A 96 8.53 2.34 11.48
N PRO A 97 7.95 1.23 11.97
CA PRO A 97 6.59 0.85 11.64
C PRO A 97 5.58 1.98 11.87
N MET A 98 4.77 2.30 10.84
CA MET A 98 3.86 3.44 10.86
C MET A 98 2.68 3.27 11.84
N GLY A 99 2.36 2.04 12.23
CA GLY A 99 1.24 1.75 13.12
C GLY A 99 -0.13 1.79 12.43
N ALA A 100 -1.19 1.54 13.21
CA ALA A 100 -2.53 1.33 12.68
C ALA A 100 -3.16 2.61 12.10
N ASP A 101 -2.95 3.76 12.75
CA ASP A 101 -3.64 5.00 12.37
C ASP A 101 -3.12 5.55 11.04
N LYS A 102 -1.79 5.61 10.86
CA LYS A 102 -1.15 6.00 9.59
C LYS A 102 -1.51 5.02 8.47
N ALA A 103 -1.52 3.72 8.75
CA ALA A 103 -1.97 2.72 7.79
C ALA A 103 -3.45 2.87 7.41
N SER A 104 -4.30 3.32 8.34
CA SER A 104 -5.71 3.63 8.05
C SER A 104 -5.84 4.86 7.17
N ALA A 105 -5.11 5.94 7.46
CA ALA A 105 -5.12 7.15 6.64
C ALA A 105 -4.68 6.88 5.19
N ILE A 106 -3.62 6.07 5.00
CA ILE A 106 -3.21 5.63 3.66
C ILE A 106 -4.33 4.80 3.00
N ARG A 107 -4.99 3.90 3.75
CA ARG A 107 -6.09 3.11 3.20
C ARG A 107 -7.23 3.99 2.69
N ASP A 108 -7.60 5.03 3.44
CA ASP A 108 -8.66 5.96 3.05
C ASP A 108 -8.34 6.66 1.74
N MET A 109 -7.09 7.09 1.55
CA MET A 109 -6.63 7.64 0.27
C MET A 109 -6.69 6.63 -0.89
N TYR A 110 -6.32 5.37 -0.64
CA TYR A 110 -6.42 4.31 -1.65
C TYR A 110 -7.87 4.04 -2.06
N ILE A 111 -8.80 4.08 -1.10
CA ILE A 111 -10.25 3.94 -1.34
C ILE A 111 -10.75 5.12 -2.16
N PHE A 112 -10.42 6.35 -1.75
CA PHE A 112 -10.81 7.57 -2.45
C PHE A 112 -10.31 7.59 -3.90
N ALA A 113 -9.03 7.24 -4.11
CA ALA A 113 -8.45 7.20 -5.43
C ALA A 113 -8.99 6.05 -6.30
N ASN A 114 -9.62 5.04 -5.69
CA ASN A 114 -10.39 3.98 -6.35
C ASN A 114 -9.67 3.32 -7.55
N GLY A 115 -8.38 3.06 -7.40
CA GLY A 115 -7.52 2.46 -8.43
C GLY A 115 -7.05 3.41 -9.54
N SER A 116 -7.55 4.64 -9.62
CA SER A 116 -7.11 5.64 -10.61
C SER A 116 -5.63 5.99 -10.48
N GLN A 117 -5.06 5.85 -9.28
CA GLN A 117 -3.65 6.04 -8.97
C GLN A 117 -2.76 4.88 -9.44
N LEU A 118 -3.34 3.74 -9.85
CA LEU A 118 -2.64 2.51 -10.21
C LEU A 118 -2.70 2.22 -11.71
N THR A 119 -3.15 3.16 -12.53
CA THR A 119 -3.30 2.95 -13.97
C THR A 119 -2.15 3.59 -14.75
N THR A 120 -1.98 3.15 -15.99
CA THR A 120 -1.01 3.77 -16.90
C THR A 120 -1.47 5.14 -17.44
N THR A 121 -2.74 5.47 -17.23
CA THR A 121 -3.41 6.70 -17.68
C THR A 121 -3.51 7.77 -16.60
N THR A 122 -3.06 7.47 -15.36
CA THR A 122 -2.95 8.44 -14.26
C THR A 122 -2.21 9.71 -14.73
N SER A 123 -2.62 10.88 -14.24
CA SER A 123 -1.88 12.12 -14.50
C SER A 123 -0.59 12.16 -13.68
N ASN A 124 0.43 12.88 -14.17
CA ASN A 124 1.65 13.08 -13.38
C ASN A 124 1.35 13.81 -12.06
N ASP A 125 0.39 14.76 -12.07
CA ASP A 125 0.00 15.48 -10.86
C ASP A 125 -0.60 14.54 -9.80
N LEU A 126 -1.53 13.64 -10.18
CA LEU A 126 -2.13 12.69 -9.25
C LEU A 126 -1.10 11.69 -8.74
N ALA A 127 -0.26 11.11 -9.61
CA ALA A 127 0.76 10.15 -9.18
C ALA A 127 1.79 10.80 -8.24
N THR A 128 2.23 12.02 -8.53
CA THR A 128 3.16 12.78 -7.67
C THR A 128 2.51 13.09 -6.33
N ALA A 129 1.28 13.60 -6.33
CA ALA A 129 0.53 13.90 -5.11
C ALA A 129 0.31 12.65 -4.26
N PHE A 130 -0.03 11.52 -4.87
CA PHE A 130 -0.26 10.27 -4.14
C PHE A 130 1.01 9.80 -3.42
N GLN A 131 2.16 9.79 -4.09
CA GLN A 131 3.42 9.41 -3.46
C GLN A 131 3.85 10.37 -2.34
N LEU A 132 3.67 11.68 -2.56
CA LEU A 132 3.95 12.70 -1.54
C LEU A 132 3.06 12.55 -0.31
N ALA A 133 1.76 12.30 -0.51
CA ALA A 133 0.82 12.11 0.58
C ALA A 133 1.11 10.84 1.41
N VAL A 134 1.58 9.75 0.78
CA VAL A 134 2.05 8.56 1.52
C VAL A 134 3.19 8.93 2.47
N TRP A 135 4.19 9.67 1.99
CA TRP A 135 5.34 10.07 2.80
C TRP A 135 4.97 11.06 3.90
N GLU A 136 4.14 12.05 3.59
CA GLU A 136 3.60 13.00 4.56
C GLU A 136 2.89 12.26 5.70
N ILE A 137 2.03 11.29 5.38
CA ILE A 137 1.32 10.53 6.41
C ILE A 137 2.28 9.73 7.29
N ILE A 138 3.29 9.12 6.67
CA ILE A 138 4.29 8.33 7.40
C ILE A 138 5.09 9.19 8.36
N VAL A 139 5.39 10.43 8.00
CA VAL A 139 6.20 11.34 8.85
C VAL A 139 5.30 12.09 9.85
N ASP A 140 4.37 12.90 9.36
CA ASP A 140 3.73 13.97 10.14
C ASP A 140 2.28 13.68 10.58
N PHE A 141 1.64 12.59 10.11
CA PHE A 141 0.24 12.34 10.46
C PHE A 141 0.02 12.21 11.97
N ASN A 142 -0.92 13.01 12.46
CA ASN A 142 -1.43 12.97 13.81
C ASN A 142 -2.91 12.56 13.80
N ASN A 143 -3.25 11.50 14.55
CA ASN A 143 -4.62 10.99 14.65
C ASN A 143 -5.53 11.89 15.52
N VAL A 144 -4.95 12.89 16.20
CA VAL A 144 -5.71 13.94 16.89
C VAL A 144 -6.25 14.90 15.83
N PRO A 145 -7.57 15.12 15.75
CA PRO A 145 -8.19 15.95 14.72
C PRO A 145 -7.92 17.44 14.95
N GLU A 146 -6.69 17.85 14.66
CA GLU A 146 -6.35 19.21 14.28
C GLU A 146 -6.74 19.43 12.81
N ALA A 147 -6.83 20.69 12.38
CA ALA A 147 -7.19 21.00 10.99
C ALA A 147 -6.24 20.27 10.02
N GLY A 148 -6.77 19.31 9.26
CA GLY A 148 -6.00 18.53 8.28
C GLY A 148 -5.04 17.49 8.84
N TYR A 149 -5.22 17.02 10.08
CA TYR A 149 -4.37 15.98 10.71
C TYR A 149 -2.87 16.34 10.81
N GLY A 150 -2.55 17.64 10.77
CA GLY A 150 -1.17 18.15 10.77
C GLY A 150 -0.46 18.10 9.41
N LEU A 151 -1.13 17.62 8.35
CA LEU A 151 -0.52 17.36 7.05
C LEU A 151 -0.31 18.65 6.23
N SER A 152 0.91 18.89 5.75
CA SER A 152 1.29 20.08 4.99
C SER A 152 2.56 19.87 4.17
N MET A 153 2.59 20.39 2.95
CA MET A 153 3.83 20.34 2.14
C MET A 153 4.85 21.42 2.50
N THR A 154 4.47 22.41 3.31
CA THR A 154 5.29 23.60 3.60
C THR A 154 5.62 23.79 5.07
N SER A 155 5.11 22.94 5.95
CA SER A 155 5.34 22.94 7.40
C SER A 155 5.35 21.50 7.90
N GLY A 156 5.81 21.26 9.13
CA GLY A 156 6.02 19.90 9.63
C GLY A 156 7.45 19.43 9.38
N ASP A 157 7.70 18.16 9.72
CA ASP A 157 8.99 17.53 9.54
C ASP A 157 9.20 17.11 8.08
N PHE A 158 8.14 16.71 7.38
CA PHE A 158 8.15 16.48 5.94
C PHE A 158 7.76 17.75 5.18
N ARG A 159 8.55 18.10 4.17
CA ARG A 159 8.27 19.21 3.26
C ARG A 159 8.64 18.82 1.83
N ALA A 160 7.85 19.30 0.86
CA ALA A 160 8.08 19.03 -0.54
C ALA A 160 7.92 20.28 -1.42
N ARG A 161 8.83 20.46 -2.37
CA ARG A 161 8.83 21.56 -3.34
C ARG A 161 9.35 21.09 -4.69
N LYS A 162 9.29 21.94 -5.72
CA LYS A 162 9.95 21.65 -6.99
C LYS A 162 11.47 21.64 -6.80
N THR A 163 12.18 20.93 -7.66
CA THR A 163 13.65 20.91 -7.69
C THR A 163 14.27 22.31 -7.85
N SER A 164 13.53 23.25 -8.45
CA SER A 164 13.92 24.65 -8.57
C SER A 164 13.77 25.48 -7.28
N GLY A 165 13.27 24.88 -6.18
CA GLY A 165 12.95 25.58 -4.94
C GLY A 165 11.56 26.24 -4.90
N ASN A 166 10.86 26.32 -6.04
CA ASN A 166 9.50 26.88 -6.10
C ASN A 166 8.47 25.92 -5.49
N PRO A 167 7.29 26.43 -5.07
CA PRO A 167 6.18 25.58 -4.66
C PRO A 167 5.79 24.54 -5.73
N LEU A 168 5.20 23.43 -5.29
CA LEU A 168 4.63 22.39 -6.16
C LEU A 168 3.59 23.00 -7.12
N SER A 169 3.29 22.30 -8.23
CA SER A 169 2.27 22.77 -9.17
C SER A 169 0.90 22.86 -8.49
N SER A 170 0.04 23.76 -8.96
CA SER A 170 -1.35 23.83 -8.49
C SER A 170 -2.08 22.49 -8.67
N GLY A 171 -1.81 21.78 -9.78
CA GLY A 171 -2.34 20.44 -10.01
C GLY A 171 -1.97 19.44 -8.92
N VAL A 172 -0.69 19.36 -8.53
CA VAL A 172 -0.24 18.49 -7.41
C VAL A 172 -0.89 18.92 -6.10
N MET A 173 -0.90 20.22 -5.79
CA MET A 173 -1.47 20.74 -4.55
C MET A 173 -2.98 20.49 -4.44
N THR A 174 -3.73 20.60 -5.54
CA THR A 174 -5.17 20.26 -5.57
C THR A 174 -5.40 18.77 -5.30
N GLN A 175 -4.59 17.89 -5.90
CA GLN A 175 -4.73 16.45 -5.66
C GLN A 175 -4.36 16.08 -4.22
N LEU A 176 -3.32 16.70 -3.65
CA LEU A 176 -2.97 16.53 -2.23
C LEU A 176 -4.12 16.95 -1.31
N GLY A 177 -4.72 18.11 -1.54
CA GLY A 177 -5.86 18.57 -0.76
C GLY A 177 -7.05 17.60 -0.82
N ASN A 178 -7.34 17.04 -1.99
CA ASN A 178 -8.39 16.03 -2.15
C ASN A 178 -8.06 14.72 -1.41
N LEU A 179 -6.80 14.27 -1.47
CA LEU A 179 -6.35 13.04 -0.80
C LEU A 179 -6.40 13.18 0.72
N PHE A 180 -5.88 14.29 1.27
CA PHE A 180 -5.93 14.56 2.71
C PHE A 180 -7.36 14.77 3.21
N GLY A 181 -8.20 15.44 2.42
CA GLY A 181 -9.61 15.63 2.74
C GLY A 181 -10.43 14.35 2.76
N ALA A 182 -9.93 13.24 2.18
CA ALA A 182 -10.62 11.95 2.20
C ALA A 182 -10.30 11.10 3.44
N ILE A 183 -9.29 11.47 4.24
CA ILE A 183 -8.87 10.73 5.42
C ILE A 183 -9.95 10.85 6.51
N GLY A 184 -10.41 9.71 7.02
CA GLY A 184 -11.50 9.62 7.99
C GLY A 184 -12.91 9.57 7.37
N ASP A 185 -13.06 9.85 6.08
CA ASP A 185 -14.34 9.90 5.37
C ASP A 185 -14.61 8.66 4.49
N ALA A 186 -13.63 7.77 4.34
CA ALA A 186 -13.76 6.62 3.45
C ALA A 186 -14.81 5.60 3.97
N PRO A 187 -15.71 5.09 3.11
CA PRO A 187 -16.60 4.00 3.50
C PRO A 187 -15.76 2.79 3.90
N GLN A 188 -16.27 1.93 4.80
CA GLN A 188 -15.63 0.66 5.20
C GLN A 188 -15.57 -0.39 4.07
N SER A 189 -15.32 0.05 2.83
CA SER A 189 -14.97 -0.82 1.71
C SER A 189 -13.61 -1.45 2.01
N GLN A 190 -13.56 -2.78 1.95
CA GLN A 190 -12.38 -3.57 2.28
C GLN A 190 -11.44 -3.64 1.06
N ILE A 191 -10.77 -2.54 0.71
CA ILE A 191 -9.51 -2.70 -0.02
C ILE A 191 -8.48 -3.28 0.97
N ALA A 192 -8.00 -4.47 0.67
CA ALA A 192 -6.90 -5.06 1.41
C ALA A 192 -5.60 -4.45 0.87
N LEU A 193 -4.86 -3.76 1.73
CA LEU A 193 -3.51 -3.27 1.42
C LEU A 193 -2.50 -4.09 2.20
N LEU A 194 -1.47 -4.56 1.51
CA LEU A 194 -0.31 -5.22 2.11
C LEU A 194 0.94 -4.39 1.80
N GLY A 195 1.96 -4.61 2.61
CA GLY A 195 3.32 -4.18 2.35
C GLY A 195 4.16 -5.34 1.84
N ILE A 196 5.09 -5.05 0.92
CA ILE A 196 6.27 -5.88 0.70
C ILE A 196 7.46 -5.17 1.33
N ARG A 197 8.17 -5.87 2.20
CA ARG A 197 9.17 -5.29 3.10
C ARG A 197 10.55 -5.89 2.90
N SER A 198 11.60 -5.07 2.91
CA SER A 198 12.99 -5.53 2.88
C SER A 198 13.90 -4.65 3.74
N GLY A 199 14.81 -5.29 4.48
CA GLY A 199 15.80 -4.56 5.29
C GLY A 199 16.81 -3.77 4.46
N ASP A 200 16.99 -4.10 3.19
CA ASP A 200 18.02 -3.51 2.31
C ASP A 200 17.45 -2.65 1.17
N TYR A 201 16.16 -2.81 0.83
CA TYR A 201 15.55 -2.22 -0.35
C TYR A 201 14.16 -1.66 -0.03
N GLN A 202 13.79 -0.63 -0.78
CA GLN A 202 12.61 0.18 -0.52
C GLN A 202 11.31 -0.61 -0.41
N ASP A 203 10.66 -0.48 0.74
CA ASP A 203 9.34 -1.04 1.04
C ASP A 203 8.24 -0.46 0.13
N GLN A 204 7.30 -1.32 -0.29
CA GLN A 204 6.25 -0.94 -1.23
C GLN A 204 4.86 -1.34 -0.74
N ILE A 205 3.88 -0.51 -1.06
CA ILE A 205 2.46 -0.80 -0.84
C ILE A 205 1.90 -1.53 -2.07
N ILE A 206 1.22 -2.64 -1.83
CA ILE A 206 0.51 -3.42 -2.84
C ILE A 206 -0.99 -3.55 -2.47
N PRO A 207 -1.91 -3.18 -3.37
CA PRO A 207 -3.33 -3.43 -3.19
C PRO A 207 -3.66 -4.87 -3.58
N VAL A 208 -4.28 -5.62 -2.69
CA VAL A 208 -4.68 -7.00 -2.94
C VAL A 208 -6.09 -7.00 -3.56
N PRO A 209 -6.29 -7.71 -4.69
CA PRO A 209 -7.62 -7.91 -5.24
C PRO A 209 -8.50 -8.60 -4.19
N ALA A 210 -9.67 -8.04 -3.89
CA ALA A 210 -10.56 -8.60 -2.86
C ALA A 210 -10.84 -10.09 -3.14
N PRO A 211 -10.72 -11.00 -2.15
CA PRO A 211 -10.86 -12.45 -2.31
C PRO A 211 -12.17 -12.90 -2.99
N GLY A 212 -13.20 -12.04 -2.98
CA GLY A 212 -14.51 -12.32 -3.56
C GLY A 212 -14.50 -12.62 -5.06
N ALA A 213 -13.62 -11.99 -5.85
CA ALA A 213 -13.62 -12.20 -7.30
C ALA A 213 -13.14 -13.61 -7.69
N ALA A 214 -12.10 -14.12 -7.02
CA ALA A 214 -11.59 -15.47 -7.23
C ALA A 214 -12.53 -16.54 -6.66
N ALA A 215 -13.12 -16.29 -5.48
CA ALA A 215 -14.12 -17.18 -4.88
C ALA A 215 -15.39 -17.28 -5.74
N LEU A 216 -15.89 -16.17 -6.29
CA LEU A 216 -17.07 -16.15 -7.18
C LEU A 216 -16.77 -16.79 -8.53
N ALA A 217 -15.58 -16.59 -9.10
CA ALA A 217 -15.15 -17.29 -10.32
C ALA A 217 -15.05 -18.81 -10.09
N GLY A 218 -14.48 -19.24 -8.95
CA GLY A 218 -14.42 -20.65 -8.56
C GLY A 218 -15.79 -21.27 -8.35
N MET A 219 -16.71 -20.58 -7.67
CA MET A 219 -18.09 -21.04 -7.52
C MET A 219 -18.85 -21.08 -8.85
N GLY A 220 -18.64 -20.10 -9.73
CA GLY A 220 -19.23 -20.10 -11.07
C GLY A 220 -18.80 -21.32 -11.91
N VAL A 221 -17.51 -21.68 -11.85
CA VAL A 221 -16.98 -22.88 -12.53
C VAL A 221 -17.54 -24.16 -11.92
N LEU A 222 -17.64 -24.26 -10.60
CA LEU A 222 -18.21 -25.43 -9.91
C LEU A 222 -19.71 -25.62 -10.23
N LEU A 223 -20.48 -24.53 -10.29
CA LEU A 223 -21.91 -24.58 -10.64
C LEU A 223 -22.15 -24.96 -12.11
N VAL A 224 -21.31 -24.48 -13.03
CA VAL A 224 -21.38 -24.85 -14.45
C VAL A 224 -20.90 -26.29 -14.68
N ALA A 225 -19.86 -26.74 -13.97
CA ALA A 225 -19.37 -28.11 -14.03
C ALA A 225 -20.37 -29.11 -13.41
N GLY A 226 -21.05 -28.73 -12.32
CA GLY A 226 -22.12 -29.53 -11.71
C GLY A 226 -23.32 -29.73 -12.65
N ARG A 227 -23.75 -28.66 -13.35
CA ARG A 227 -24.86 -28.73 -14.33
C ARG A 227 -24.57 -29.56 -15.58
N ARG A 228 -23.30 -29.74 -15.94
CA ARG A 228 -22.92 -30.60 -17.09
C ARG A 228 -22.90 -32.08 -16.73
N ARG A 229 -22.77 -32.44 -15.45
CA ARG A 229 -22.79 -33.84 -15.00
C ARG A 229 -24.20 -34.42 -14.87
N GLU A 230 -25.24 -33.58 -14.88
CA GLU A 230 -26.64 -34.04 -14.86
C GLU A 230 -27.23 -34.31 -16.27
N LYS A 231 -26.46 -34.06 -17.34
CA LYS A 231 -26.91 -34.23 -18.74
C LYS A 231 -26.09 -35.24 -19.54
N ALA A 232 -25.30 -36.08 -18.89
CA ALA A 232 -24.61 -37.24 -19.49
C ALA A 232 -25.03 -38.49 -18.73
#